data_AF-A0A8S1R775-F1
#
_entry.id   AF-A0A8S1R775-F1
#
_cell.length_a   1.000
_cell.length_b   1.000
_cell.length_c   1.000
_cell.angle_alpha   90.00
_cell.angle_beta   90.00
_cell.angle_gamma   90.00
#
_symmetry.space_group_name_H-M   'P 1'
#
loop_
_entity.id
_entity.type
_entity.pdbx_description
1 polymer ?
#
loop_
_entity_poly.entity_id
_entity_poly.type
_entity_poly.pdbx_seq_one_letter_code
_entity_poly.pdbx_strand_id
1 'polypeptide(L)'
;MQQLLNCPICLQTLLYPVTLACGHSFCKPCLCDKYFYQNFNSCPICRIPIQIYIDQFKVNVLLETIIQQQYENEQNYQLRLKNYQYRLEKKNQISQSYNRVIQEYLKWIQQNLLKLFPLIVIVLVILMYLKFKKLRQRFTIRVRLQHLSQEITRLLSQFSSKNDDSYKDTDIENLVFTKIVKHLFTNYIRF
;
A
#
# COMPACT_ATOMS: atom_id res chain seq x y z
N MET A 1 14.88 -45.37 36.06
CA MET A 1 14.03 -44.16 35.88
C MET A 1 14.65 -43.10 34.95
N GLN A 2 15.98 -42.96 34.85
CA GLN A 2 16.65 -41.88 34.10
C GLN A 2 16.40 -41.86 32.56
N GLN A 3 15.96 -42.95 31.93
CA GLN A 3 15.79 -43.00 30.48
C GLN A 3 14.48 -42.37 29.96
N LEU A 4 13.46 -42.21 30.81
CA LEU A 4 12.13 -41.71 30.40
C LEU A 4 12.11 -40.21 30.05
N LEU A 5 13.08 -39.45 30.56
CA LEU A 5 13.16 -38.00 30.38
C LEU A 5 14.22 -37.60 29.35
N ASN A 6 14.78 -38.57 28.62
CA ASN A 6 15.74 -38.30 27.56
C ASN A 6 15.02 -38.15 26.21
N CYS A 7 15.44 -37.16 25.44
CA CYS A 7 14.99 -36.95 24.08
C CYS A 7 15.47 -38.12 23.19
N PRO A 8 14.57 -38.81 22.47
CA PRO A 8 14.95 -39.89 21.57
C PRO A 8 15.83 -39.45 20.39
N ILE A 9 15.84 -38.15 20.06
CA ILE A 9 16.62 -37.60 18.93
C ILE A 9 18.06 -37.31 19.36
N CYS A 10 18.26 -36.59 20.47
CA CYS A 10 19.60 -36.16 20.91
C CYS A 10 20.15 -36.97 22.08
N LEU A 11 19.40 -37.95 22.59
CA LEU A 11 19.77 -38.88 23.67
C LEU A 11 20.22 -38.20 24.98
N GLN A 12 19.74 -36.99 25.21
CA GLN A 12 20.01 -36.17 26.39
C GLN A 12 18.68 -35.74 27.02
N THR A 13 18.69 -35.29 28.28
CA THR A 13 17.50 -34.81 28.99
C THR A 13 16.66 -33.86 28.12
N LEU A 14 15.34 -33.99 28.14
CA LEU A 14 14.46 -33.15 27.34
C LEU A 14 14.66 -31.67 27.68
N LEU A 15 14.76 -30.82 26.65
CA LEU A 15 14.91 -29.37 26.77
C LEU A 15 13.70 -28.71 26.12
N TYR A 16 12.88 -28.00 26.91
CA TYR A 16 11.57 -27.50 26.48
C TYR A 16 10.75 -28.63 25.82
N PRO A 17 10.32 -29.65 26.58
CA PRO A 17 9.71 -30.85 26.04
C PRO A 17 8.44 -30.51 25.26
N VAL A 18 8.28 -31.11 24.10
CA VAL A 18 7.07 -31.04 23.27
C VAL A 18 6.54 -32.46 23.13
N THR A 19 5.28 -32.65 23.51
CA THR A 19 4.59 -33.93 23.36
C THR A 19 3.72 -33.88 22.10
N LEU A 20 4.00 -34.76 21.15
CA LEU A 20 3.20 -34.90 19.93
C LEU A 20 1.84 -35.55 20.25
N ALA A 21 0.87 -35.44 19.34
CA ALA A 21 -0.46 -36.06 19.49
C ALA A 21 -0.40 -37.59 19.69
N CYS A 22 0.65 -38.25 19.19
CA CYS A 22 0.90 -39.66 19.41
C CYS A 22 1.45 -40.01 20.81
N GLY A 23 1.68 -39.02 21.68
CA GLY A 23 2.17 -39.20 23.06
C GLY A 23 3.69 -39.16 23.24
N HIS A 24 4.48 -39.22 22.16
CA HIS A 24 5.95 -39.15 22.25
C HIS A 24 6.45 -37.73 22.49
N SER A 25 7.44 -37.59 23.37
CA SER A 25 8.02 -36.28 23.77
C SER A 25 9.45 -36.09 23.28
N PHE A 26 9.76 -34.88 22.83
CA PHE A 26 11.06 -34.51 22.25
C PHE A 26 11.48 -33.10 22.71
N CYS A 27 12.76 -32.74 22.57
CA CYS A 27 13.16 -31.36 22.77
C CYS A 27 12.53 -30.47 21.68
N LYS A 28 11.98 -29.32 22.05
CA LYS A 28 11.58 -28.28 21.07
C LYS A 28 12.69 -27.96 20.07
N PRO A 29 13.97 -27.71 20.47
CA PRO A 29 15.04 -27.50 19.50
C PRO A 29 15.26 -28.64 18.51
N CYS A 30 15.05 -29.90 18.92
CA CYS A 30 15.24 -31.05 18.02
C CYS A 30 14.12 -31.14 16.99
N LEU A 31 12.87 -30.90 17.38
CA LEU A 31 11.74 -30.87 16.44
C LEU A 31 11.76 -29.66 15.52
N CYS A 32 12.27 -28.52 16.00
CA CYS A 32 12.36 -27.28 15.23
C CYS A 32 13.64 -27.17 14.39
N ASP A 33 14.54 -28.16 14.43
CA ASP A 33 15.73 -28.14 13.59
C ASP A 33 15.34 -28.34 12.11
N LYS A 34 15.88 -27.50 11.23
CA LYS A 34 15.54 -27.51 9.79
C LYS A 34 15.84 -28.86 9.15
N TYR A 35 16.93 -29.50 9.55
CA TYR A 35 17.32 -30.82 9.05
C TYR A 35 16.34 -31.92 9.46
N PHE A 36 15.70 -31.76 10.62
CA PHE A 36 14.70 -32.71 11.09
C PHE A 36 13.38 -32.52 10.35
N TYR A 37 12.92 -31.28 10.25
CA TYR A 37 11.64 -30.96 9.64
C TYR A 37 11.59 -31.27 8.14
N GLN A 38 12.65 -30.96 7.38
CA GLN A 38 12.66 -31.20 5.94
C GLN A 38 12.55 -32.69 5.58
N ASN A 39 12.91 -33.58 6.51
CA ASN A 39 12.95 -35.02 6.29
C ASN A 39 11.84 -35.78 7.02
N PHE A 40 11.21 -35.20 8.05
CA PHE A 40 10.27 -35.93 8.92
C PHE A 40 9.00 -35.13 9.22
N ASN A 41 7.95 -35.34 8.41
CA ASN A 41 6.56 -34.95 8.73
C ASN A 41 5.85 -35.99 9.61
N SER A 42 6.60 -36.75 10.42
CA SER A 42 6.08 -37.88 11.18
C SER A 42 6.85 -38.07 12.48
N CYS A 43 6.20 -38.69 13.46
CA CYS A 43 6.81 -39.01 14.74
C CYS A 43 8.07 -39.86 14.52
N PRO A 44 9.22 -39.49 15.10
CA PRO A 44 10.48 -40.23 14.93
C PRO A 44 10.45 -41.64 15.51
N ILE A 45 9.54 -41.89 16.47
CA ILE A 45 9.40 -43.18 17.14
C ILE A 45 8.37 -44.05 16.40
N CYS A 46 7.12 -43.58 16.31
CA CYS A 46 6.01 -44.41 15.81
C CYS A 46 5.58 -44.09 14.38
N ARG A 47 6.22 -43.11 13.73
CA ARG A 47 5.95 -42.69 12.33
C ARG A 47 4.53 -42.17 12.08
N ILE A 48 3.76 -41.90 13.13
CA ILE A 48 2.45 -41.23 13.00
C ILE A 48 2.67 -39.80 12.46
N PRO A 49 1.95 -39.38 11.41
CA PRO A 49 2.11 -38.04 10.83
C PRO A 49 1.92 -36.91 11.84
N ILE A 50 2.75 -35.88 11.74
CA ILE A 50 2.64 -34.66 12.54
C ILE A 50 1.76 -33.68 11.78
N GLN A 51 0.60 -33.33 12.33
CA GLN A 51 -0.42 -32.50 11.67
C GLN A 51 -0.31 -30.99 11.99
N ILE A 52 0.71 -30.58 12.74
CA ILE A 52 0.90 -29.19 13.19
C ILE A 52 2.18 -28.59 12.63
N TYR A 53 2.17 -27.28 12.40
CA TYR A 53 3.35 -26.54 11.96
C TYR A 53 4.35 -26.32 13.10
N ILE A 54 5.64 -26.17 12.77
CA ILE A 54 6.75 -26.09 13.74
C ILE A 54 6.59 -24.95 14.75
N ASP A 55 6.17 -23.79 14.26
CA ASP A 55 5.93 -22.57 15.03
C ASP A 55 4.80 -22.75 16.06
N GLN A 56 3.97 -23.77 15.89
CA GLN A 56 2.85 -24.07 16.77
C GLN A 56 3.20 -25.06 17.90
N PHE A 57 4.38 -25.69 17.89
CA PHE A 57 4.78 -26.60 18.97
C PHE A 57 4.78 -25.91 20.34
N LYS A 58 3.93 -26.42 21.23
CA LYS A 58 3.80 -25.96 22.62
C LYS A 58 4.62 -26.84 23.54
N VAL A 59 5.22 -26.21 24.54
CA VAL A 59 5.96 -26.91 25.60
C VAL A 59 4.95 -27.59 26.50
N ASN A 60 5.19 -28.85 26.82
CA ASN A 60 4.49 -29.57 27.88
C ASN A 60 4.98 -29.01 29.22
N VAL A 61 4.23 -28.07 29.78
CA VAL A 61 4.61 -27.33 30.98
C VAL A 61 4.81 -28.26 32.18
N LEU A 62 3.96 -29.27 32.34
CA LEU A 62 4.09 -30.24 33.44
C LEU A 62 5.42 -31.00 33.34
N LEU A 63 5.76 -31.49 32.15
CA LEU A 63 7.00 -32.23 31.94
C LEU A 63 8.22 -31.34 32.11
N GLU A 64 8.16 -30.09 31.65
CA GLU A 64 9.21 -29.09 31.90
C GLU A 64 9.40 -28.85 33.40
N THR A 65 8.33 -28.69 34.18
CA THR A 65 8.41 -28.49 35.64
C THR A 65 9.10 -29.67 36.32
N ILE A 66 8.73 -30.91 35.97
CA ILE A 66 9.35 -32.11 36.54
C ILE A 66 10.84 -32.17 36.20
N ILE A 67 11.19 -31.91 34.94
CA ILE A 67 12.59 -31.92 34.49
C ILE A 67 13.40 -30.83 35.22
N GLN A 68 12.85 -29.63 35.37
CA GLN A 68 13.54 -28.55 36.09
C GLN A 68 13.79 -28.93 37.55
N GLN A 69 12.78 -29.45 38.26
CA GLN A 69 12.93 -29.87 39.65
C GLN A 69 13.98 -30.97 39.83
N GLN A 70 14.04 -31.91 38.89
CA GLN A 70 14.94 -33.06 39.01
C GLN A 70 16.37 -32.78 38.53
N TYR A 71 16.54 -31.89 37.55
CA TYR A 71 17.81 -31.69 36.84
C TYR A 71 18.35 -30.26 36.93
N GLU A 72 17.77 -29.38 37.75
CA GLU A 72 18.26 -28.01 37.95
C GLU A 72 19.74 -27.95 38.36
N ASN A 73 20.21 -28.88 39.19
CA ASN A 73 21.59 -28.90 39.66
C ASN A 73 22.50 -29.74 38.75
N GLU A 74 21.98 -30.36 37.69
CA GLU A 74 22.78 -31.14 36.76
C GLU A 74 23.55 -30.22 35.80
N GLN A 75 24.87 -30.25 35.88
CA GLN A 75 25.76 -29.38 35.12
C GLN A 75 25.55 -29.49 33.60
N ASN A 76 25.29 -30.70 33.09
CA ASN A 76 25.06 -30.94 31.67
C ASN A 76 23.73 -30.33 31.19
N TYR A 77 22.66 -30.47 31.99
CA TYR A 77 21.37 -29.86 31.68
C TYR A 77 21.46 -28.33 31.65
N GLN A 78 22.12 -27.73 32.65
CA GLN A 78 22.34 -26.28 32.71
C GLN A 78 23.15 -25.75 31.53
N LEU A 79 24.22 -26.45 31.15
CA LEU A 79 25.01 -26.09 29.97
C LEU A 79 24.16 -26.11 28.69
N ARG A 80 23.28 -27.11 28.55
CA ARG A 80 22.38 -27.22 27.39
C ARG A 80 21.34 -26.10 27.34
N LEU A 81 20.75 -25.74 28.48
CA LEU A 81 19.87 -24.58 28.62
C LEU A 81 20.57 -23.30 28.16
N LYS A 82 21.76 -23.03 28.72
CA LYS A 82 22.56 -21.83 28.39
C LYS A 82 22.93 -21.77 26.91
N ASN A 83 23.37 -22.90 26.33
CA ASN A 83 23.72 -22.96 24.91
C ASN A 83 22.51 -22.72 24.01
N TYR A 84 21.33 -23.22 24.39
CA TYR A 84 20.11 -22.95 23.65
C TYR A 84 19.66 -21.49 23.76
N GLN A 85 19.67 -20.91 24.96
CA GLN A 85 19.36 -19.49 25.19
C GLN A 85 20.30 -18.58 24.38
N TYR A 86 21.62 -18.82 24.42
CA TYR A 86 22.60 -18.08 23.63
C TYR A 86 22.29 -18.12 22.12
N ARG A 87 21.90 -19.30 21.59
CA ARG A 87 21.51 -19.42 20.17
C ARG A 87 20.24 -18.65 19.83
N LEU A 88 19.26 -18.62 20.74
CA LEU A 88 18.04 -17.82 20.56
C LEU A 88 18.34 -16.33 20.59
N GLU A 89 19.14 -15.87 21.55
CA GLU A 89 19.56 -14.47 21.67
C GLU A 89 20.29 -14.01 20.41
N LYS A 90 21.24 -14.81 19.91
CA LYS A 90 21.97 -14.49 18.68
C LYS A 90 21.04 -14.39 17.46
N LYS A 91 20.06 -15.30 17.32
CA LYS A 91 19.04 -15.21 16.27
C LYS A 91 18.18 -13.94 16.41
N ASN A 92 17.78 -13.60 17.65
CA ASN A 92 17.00 -12.41 17.93
C ASN A 92 17.77 -11.12 17.65
N GLN A 93 19.06 -11.06 18.00
CA GLN A 93 19.94 -9.92 17.70
C GLN A 93 20.02 -9.69 16.20
N ILE A 94 20.23 -10.73 15.40
CA ILE A 94 20.26 -10.62 13.93
C ILE A 94 18.92 -10.09 13.39
N SER A 95 17.80 -10.63 13.87
CA SER A 95 16.46 -10.15 13.50
C SER A 95 16.26 -8.68 13.88
N GLN A 96 16.70 -8.27 15.08
CA GLN A 96 16.65 -6.88 15.53
C GLN A 96 17.51 -5.95 14.67
N SER A 97 18.71 -6.36 14.28
CA SER A 97 19.58 -5.58 13.39
C SER A 97 18.90 -5.34 12.03
N TYR A 98 18.31 -6.39 11.43
CA TYR A 98 17.57 -6.26 10.18
C TYR A 98 16.36 -5.32 10.32
N ASN A 99 15.56 -5.51 11.37
CA ASN A 99 14.41 -4.67 11.65
C ASN A 99 14.80 -3.21 11.87
N ARG A 100 15.94 -2.93 12.50
CA ARG A 100 16.45 -1.56 12.68
C ARG A 100 16.71 -0.87 11.34
N VAL A 101 17.39 -1.55 10.41
CA VAL A 101 17.67 -1.02 9.07
C VAL A 101 16.37 -0.77 8.29
N ILE A 102 15.42 -1.70 8.35
CA ILE A 102 14.09 -1.50 7.74
C ILE A 102 13.40 -0.27 8.33
N GLN A 103 13.41 -0.12 9.65
CA GLN A 103 12.75 1.00 10.32
C GLN A 103 13.38 2.34 9.94
N GLU A 104 14.71 2.40 9.82
CA GLU A 104 15.40 3.59 9.31
C GLU A 104 14.99 3.92 7.87
N TYR A 105 14.88 2.91 7.02
CA TYR A 105 14.46 3.08 5.64
C TYR A 105 12.99 3.52 5.53
N LEU A 106 12.08 2.91 6.29
CA LEU A 106 10.67 3.30 6.35
C LEU A 106 10.51 4.74 6.85
N LYS A 107 11.27 5.12 7.88
CA LYS A 107 11.31 6.49 8.39
C LYS A 107 11.80 7.47 7.33
N TRP A 108 12.84 7.11 6.59
CA TRP A 108 13.35 7.91 5.47
C TRP A 108 12.31 8.08 4.35
N ILE A 109 11.63 6.99 3.95
CA ILE A 109 10.55 7.05 2.95
C ILE A 109 9.45 7.99 3.42
N GLN A 110 8.97 7.81 4.66
CA GLN A 110 7.88 8.62 5.21
C GLN A 110 8.22 10.12 5.23
N GLN A 111 9.44 10.47 5.64
CA GLN A 111 9.90 11.86 5.66
C GLN A 111 9.99 12.48 4.27
N ASN A 112 10.42 11.72 3.26
CA ASN A 112 10.50 12.24 1.89
C ASN A 112 9.13 12.30 1.21
N LEU A 113 8.23 11.34 1.48
CA LEU A 113 6.87 11.35 0.94
C LEU A 113 6.08 12.58 1.45
N LEU A 114 6.24 12.93 2.72
CA LEU A 114 5.56 14.08 3.32
C LEU A 114 6.02 15.40 2.69
N LYS A 115 7.28 15.50 2.25
CA LYS A 115 7.81 16.68 1.54
C LYS A 115 7.21 16.88 0.15
N LEU A 116 6.62 15.84 -0.45
CA LEU A 116 5.96 15.94 -1.77
C LEU A 116 4.54 16.52 -1.67
N PHE A 117 3.91 16.46 -0.49
CA PHE A 117 2.57 16.97 -0.25
C PHE A 117 2.36 18.44 -0.67
N PRO A 118 3.21 19.41 -0.28
CA PRO A 118 3.04 20.80 -0.71
C PRO A 118 3.12 20.98 -2.23
N LEU A 119 3.97 20.22 -2.93
CA LEU A 119 4.04 20.26 -4.39
C LEU A 119 2.73 19.76 -5.02
N ILE A 120 2.17 18.68 -4.49
CA ILE A 120 0.87 18.15 -4.94
C ILE A 120 -0.23 19.19 -4.73
N VAL A 121 -0.29 19.84 -3.56
CA VAL A 121 -1.27 20.90 -3.28
C VAL A 121 -1.11 22.08 -4.23
N ILE A 122 0.12 22.54 -4.48
CA ILE A 122 0.40 23.63 -5.43
C ILE A 122 -0.08 23.26 -6.83
N VAL A 123 0.25 22.05 -7.31
CA VAL A 123 -0.22 21.56 -8.63
C VAL A 123 -1.74 21.52 -8.69
N LEU A 124 -2.43 21.02 -7.65
CA LEU A 124 -3.89 20.99 -7.58
C LEU A 124 -4.51 22.39 -7.60
N VAL A 125 -3.93 23.34 -6.87
CA VAL A 125 -4.38 24.75 -6.85
C VAL A 125 -4.18 25.39 -8.22
N ILE A 126 -3.05 25.16 -8.88
CA ILE A 126 -2.79 25.65 -10.24
C ILE A 126 -3.80 25.05 -11.22
N LEU A 127 -4.04 23.74 -11.16
CA LEU A 127 -5.04 23.07 -12.01
C LEU A 127 -6.45 23.63 -11.77
N MET A 128 -6.82 23.86 -10.50
CA MET A 128 -8.09 24.48 -10.14
C MET A 128 -8.20 25.90 -10.70
N TYR A 129 -7.14 26.71 -10.56
CA TYR A 129 -7.08 28.07 -11.11
C TYR A 129 -7.20 28.08 -12.63
N LEU A 130 -6.46 27.23 -13.34
CA LEU A 130 -6.52 27.10 -14.79
C LEU A 130 -7.91 26.67 -15.26
N LYS A 131 -8.54 25.72 -14.56
CA LYS A 131 -9.93 25.30 -14.81
C LYS A 131 -10.90 26.47 -14.63
N PHE A 132 -10.73 27.23 -13.55
CA PHE A 132 -11.56 28.40 -13.26
C PHE A 132 -11.39 29.51 -14.30
N LYS A 133 -10.15 29.80 -14.73
CA LYS A 133 -9.85 30.78 -15.80
C LYS A 133 -10.52 30.37 -17.12
N LYS A 134 -10.42 29.09 -17.50
CA LYS A 134 -11.06 28.54 -18.71
C LYS A 134 -12.59 28.64 -18.64
N LEU A 135 -13.19 28.38 -17.48
CA LEU A 135 -14.63 28.54 -17.25
C LEU A 135 -15.07 30.01 -17.38
N ARG A 136 -14.33 30.94 -16.76
CA ARG A 136 -14.60 32.38 -16.84
C ARG A 136 -14.52 32.88 -18.29
N GLN A 137 -13.50 32.50 -19.04
CA GLN A 137 -13.38 32.84 -20.46
C GLN A 137 -14.56 32.32 -21.28
N ARG A 138 -14.96 31.05 -21.08
CA ARG A 138 -16.16 30.48 -21.74
C ARG A 138 -17.42 31.27 -21.42
N PHE A 139 -17.59 31.70 -20.17
CA PHE A 139 -18.74 32.51 -19.76
C PHE A 139 -18.74 33.88 -20.45
N THR A 140 -17.62 34.62 -20.43
CA THR A 140 -17.50 35.92 -21.10
C THR A 140 -17.76 35.82 -22.61
N ILE A 141 -17.23 34.78 -23.27
CA ILE A 141 -17.49 34.52 -24.71
C ILE A 141 -18.98 34.28 -24.93
N ARG A 142 -19.65 33.46 -24.12
CA ARG A 142 -21.10 33.20 -24.24
C ARG A 142 -21.92 34.48 -24.10
N VAL A 143 -21.61 35.33 -23.13
CA VAL A 143 -22.33 36.61 -22.93
C VAL A 143 -22.13 37.55 -24.12
N ARG A 144 -20.90 37.67 -24.64
CA ARG A 144 -20.63 38.48 -25.84
C ARG A 144 -21.33 37.94 -27.08
N LEU A 145 -21.35 36.62 -27.26
CA LEU A 145 -22.07 35.97 -28.37
C LEU A 145 -23.59 36.20 -28.26
N GLN A 146 -24.15 36.17 -27.05
CA GLN A 146 -25.57 36.50 -26.84
C GLN A 146 -25.87 37.96 -27.21
N HIS A 147 -25.03 38.90 -26.78
CA HIS A 147 -25.21 40.31 -27.13
C HIS A 147 -25.09 40.54 -28.64
N LEU A 148 -24.09 39.93 -29.27
CA LEU A 148 -23.88 40.01 -30.71
C LEU A 148 -25.07 39.42 -31.49
N SER A 149 -25.60 38.27 -31.04
CA SER A 149 -26.78 37.67 -31.64
C SER A 149 -28.00 38.58 -31.52
N GLN A 150 -28.24 39.19 -30.35
CA GLN A 150 -29.34 40.15 -30.17
C GLN A 150 -29.19 41.37 -31.08
N GLU A 151 -27.98 41.87 -31.26
CA GLU A 151 -27.68 43.03 -32.09
C GLU A 151 -27.90 42.74 -33.58
N ILE A 152 -27.46 41.57 -34.06
CA ILE A 152 -27.73 41.10 -35.42
C ILE A 152 -29.24 40.96 -35.65
N THR A 153 -29.99 40.34 -34.72
CA THR A 153 -31.45 40.18 -34.85
C THR A 153 -32.17 41.52 -34.91
N ARG A 154 -31.73 42.53 -34.12
CA ARG A 154 -32.29 43.89 -34.17
C ARG A 154 -32.03 44.59 -35.50
N LEU A 155 -30.82 44.44 -36.06
CA LEU A 155 -30.51 45.03 -37.36
C LEU A 155 -31.37 44.39 -38.46
N LEU A 156 -31.48 43.06 -38.47
CA LEU A 156 -32.33 42.33 -39.41
C LEU A 156 -33.80 42.75 -39.32
N SER A 157 -34.34 42.95 -38.11
CA SER A 157 -35.73 43.42 -37.96
C SER A 157 -35.93 44.86 -38.43
N GLN A 158 -34.96 45.76 -38.25
CA GLN A 158 -35.00 47.13 -38.79
C GLN A 158 -34.93 47.17 -40.32
N PHE A 159 -34.20 46.23 -40.94
CA PHE A 159 -34.19 46.10 -42.40
C PHE A 159 -35.52 45.52 -42.91
N SER A 160 -36.10 44.54 -42.21
CA SER A 160 -37.39 43.95 -42.58
C SER A 160 -38.57 44.92 -42.49
N SER A 161 -38.52 45.95 -41.64
CA SER A 161 -39.60 46.93 -41.51
C SER A 161 -39.46 48.15 -42.45
N LYS A 162 -38.35 48.26 -43.19
CA LYS A 162 -38.05 49.40 -44.08
C LYS A 162 -38.19 49.08 -45.57
N ASN A 163 -38.35 47.81 -45.92
CA ASN A 163 -38.58 47.40 -47.29
C ASN A 163 -40.10 47.26 -47.52
N ASP A 164 -40.73 48.37 -47.92
CA ASP A 164 -41.75 48.31 -48.97
C ASP A 164 -41.02 48.14 -50.32
N ASP A 165 -41.58 47.30 -51.17
CA ASP A 165 -41.01 46.66 -52.35
C ASP A 165 -40.28 47.60 -53.33
N SER A 166 -38.94 47.50 -53.44
CA SER A 166 -38.15 47.70 -54.68
C SER A 166 -36.64 47.78 -54.41
N TYR A 167 -35.93 46.68 -54.13
CA TYR A 167 -34.47 46.60 -54.37
C TYR A 167 -33.99 45.14 -54.47
N LYS A 168 -33.14 44.83 -55.45
CA LYS A 168 -32.70 43.47 -55.80
C LYS A 168 -31.86 42.81 -54.69
N ASP A 169 -32.21 41.56 -54.36
CA ASP A 169 -31.65 40.73 -53.28
C ASP A 169 -30.10 40.65 -53.24
N THR A 170 -29.44 40.60 -54.40
CA THR A 170 -27.97 40.44 -54.47
C THR A 170 -27.16 41.63 -53.96
N ASP A 171 -27.70 42.86 -54.00
CA ASP A 171 -27.00 44.05 -53.50
C ASP A 171 -27.18 44.22 -51.98
N ILE A 172 -28.31 43.75 -51.44
CA ILE A 172 -28.61 43.81 -50.02
C ILE A 172 -27.76 42.79 -49.25
N GLU A 173 -27.63 41.56 -49.77
CA GLU A 173 -26.77 40.54 -49.17
C GLU A 173 -25.31 41.00 -49.12
N ASN A 174 -24.79 41.57 -50.21
CA ASN A 174 -23.43 42.11 -50.27
C ASN A 174 -23.23 43.29 -49.30
N LEU A 175 -24.21 44.18 -49.16
CA LEU A 175 -24.10 45.32 -48.24
C LEU A 175 -24.15 44.90 -46.77
N VAL A 176 -25.04 43.96 -46.43
CA VAL A 176 -25.16 43.38 -45.09
C VAL A 176 -23.90 42.59 -44.74
N PHE A 177 -23.40 41.77 -45.65
CA PHE A 177 -22.15 41.02 -45.47
C PHE A 177 -20.95 41.96 -45.26
N THR A 178 -20.83 43.02 -46.06
CA THR A 178 -19.71 43.98 -45.94
C THR A 178 -19.74 44.73 -44.61
N LYS A 179 -20.92 45.12 -44.12
CA LYS A 179 -21.07 45.79 -42.81
C LYS A 179 -20.83 44.85 -41.63
N ILE A 180 -21.31 43.60 -41.71
CA ILE A 180 -21.06 42.59 -40.68
C ILE A 180 -19.56 42.26 -40.63
N VAL A 181 -18.91 42.01 -41.77
CA VAL A 181 -17.47 41.75 -41.85
C VAL A 181 -16.68 42.93 -41.29
N LYS A 182 -17.01 44.18 -41.69
CA LYS A 182 -16.33 45.37 -41.16
C LYS A 182 -16.51 45.50 -39.65
N HIS A 183 -17.71 45.28 -39.12
CA HIS A 183 -17.97 45.36 -37.68
C HIS A 183 -17.24 44.25 -36.90
N LEU A 184 -17.20 43.03 -37.42
CA LEU A 184 -16.45 41.91 -36.84
C LEU A 184 -14.94 42.18 -36.83
N PHE A 185 -14.39 42.70 -37.94
CA PHE A 185 -12.97 43.06 -38.01
C PHE A 185 -12.60 44.20 -37.07
N THR A 186 -13.42 45.24 -36.97
CA THR A 186 -13.08 46.43 -36.17
C THR A 186 -13.16 46.17 -34.65
N ASN A 187 -14.07 45.30 -34.21
CA ASN A 187 -14.36 45.12 -32.78
C ASN A 187 -13.85 43.79 -32.19
N TYR A 188 -13.64 42.75 -32.99
CA TYR A 188 -13.23 41.43 -32.49
C TYR A 188 -11.85 40.97 -32.99
N ILE A 189 -11.33 41.55 -34.08
CA ILE A 189 -9.99 41.27 -34.63
C ILE A 189 -9.10 42.48 -34.39
N ARG A 190 -8.78 42.75 -33.12
CA ARG A 190 -7.66 43.64 -32.75
C ARG A 190 -6.61 42.74 -32.11
N PHE A 191 -5.54 42.48 -32.87
CA PHE A 191 -4.29 41.89 -32.37
C PHE A 191 -3.72 42.74 -31.23
#